data_AF-A0A524HV92-F1
#
_entry.id   AF-A0A524HV92-F1
#
_cell.length_a   1.000
_cell.length_b   1.000
_cell.length_c   1.000
_cell.angle_alpha   90.00
_cell.angle_beta   90.00
_cell.angle_gamma   90.00
#
_symmetry.space_group_name_H-M   'P 1'
#
loop_
_entity.id
_entity.type
_entity.pdbx_description
1 polymer ?
#
loop_
_entity_poly.entity_id
_entity_poly.type
_entity_poly.pdbx_seq_one_letter_code
_entity_poly.pdbx_strand_id
1 'polypeptide(L)'
;MQPSPILQPDALATALDRLESYFAKPGNRAAILARHALGRARPTDLGLRDRLVREMRAETRPDGSIGGAVIPTIWRALELMELDHRGDQVGTIRVVGWILNLQGKPGAFGEGCTPARHEHRACNHHVGGFFSPGPSAQRISPVTLPNGAVYHTEEAARFAISCLALRAALRAGQEKRPLVGQHLQSLVDLEELWTEWGGYFAPDMATAALHALAIGPPPYRAALPKAAAFVSAQQAPDGSWPGADLFQAVDALAAAGTAEARAAISRAVPALLAQQQPDGTFGPVASDERALIALQGILLAQRELDLRTTSPL
;
A
#
# COMPACT_ATOMS: atom_id res chain seq x y z
N MET A 1 19.70 -23.50 -9.90
CA MET A 1 19.44 -22.42 -8.92
C MET A 1 20.73 -21.64 -8.75
N GLN A 2 20.78 -20.37 -9.17
CA GLN A 2 21.89 -19.50 -8.78
C GLN A 2 21.72 -19.17 -7.29
N PRO A 3 22.80 -19.13 -6.49
CA PRO A 3 22.72 -18.72 -5.10
C PRO A 3 22.14 -17.30 -5.03
N SER A 4 21.09 -17.11 -4.24
CA SER A 4 20.55 -15.77 -3.98
C SER A 4 21.68 -14.87 -3.48
N PRO A 5 21.78 -13.62 -3.97
CA PRO A 5 22.82 -12.70 -3.52
C PRO A 5 22.76 -12.57 -2.00
N ILE A 6 23.86 -12.94 -1.34
CA ILE A 6 23.97 -12.87 0.12
C ILE A 6 23.94 -11.38 0.50
N LEU A 7 22.96 -11.00 1.33
CA LEU A 7 22.85 -9.64 1.85
C LEU A 7 24.13 -9.31 2.63
N GLN A 8 24.90 -8.33 2.14
CA GLN A 8 26.13 -7.89 2.80
C GLN A 8 25.77 -6.92 3.94
N PRO A 9 26.17 -7.17 5.20
CA PRO A 9 25.86 -6.28 6.33
C PRO A 9 26.28 -4.83 6.10
N ASP A 10 27.45 -4.61 5.51
CA ASP A 10 27.99 -3.27 5.22
C ASP A 10 27.13 -2.49 4.22
N ALA A 11 26.56 -3.18 3.23
CA ALA A 11 25.67 -2.56 2.25
C ALA A 11 24.35 -2.11 2.90
N LEU A 12 23.85 -2.90 3.86
CA LEU A 12 22.65 -2.57 4.63
C LEU A 12 22.87 -1.35 5.52
N ALA A 13 23.97 -1.33 6.26
CA ALA A 13 24.35 -0.20 7.12
C ALA A 13 24.48 1.09 6.29
N THR A 14 25.21 1.03 5.17
CA THR A 14 25.38 2.18 4.26
C THR A 14 24.03 2.70 3.75
N ALA A 15 23.10 1.80 3.41
CA ALA A 15 21.79 2.19 2.92
C ALA A 15 20.91 2.84 3.99
N LEU A 16 20.98 2.33 5.22
CA LEU A 16 20.33 2.91 6.39
C LEU A 16 20.89 4.30 6.71
N ASP A 17 22.22 4.49 6.67
CA ASP A 17 22.85 5.79 6.91
C ASP A 17 22.38 6.86 5.91
N ARG A 18 22.21 6.47 4.63
CA ARG A 18 21.65 7.35 3.59
C ARG A 18 20.19 7.72 3.86
N LEU A 19 19.36 6.76 4.26
CA LEU A 19 17.97 6.98 4.63
C LEU A 19 17.82 7.85 5.89
N GLU A 20 18.65 7.62 6.91
CA GLU A 20 18.71 8.44 8.12
C GLU A 20 19.08 9.88 7.76
N SER A 21 20.11 10.06 6.93
CA SER A 21 20.53 11.38 6.43
C SER A 21 19.44 12.08 5.62
N TYR A 22 18.75 11.35 4.75
CA TYR A 22 17.62 11.87 3.96
C TYR A 22 16.48 12.36 4.86
N PHE A 23 16.06 11.55 5.83
CA PHE A 23 14.94 11.86 6.71
C PHE A 23 15.29 12.74 7.92
N ALA A 24 16.56 13.10 8.12
CA ALA A 24 16.98 14.00 9.20
C ALA A 24 16.39 15.42 9.08
N LYS A 25 16.25 15.91 7.84
CA LYS A 25 15.85 17.31 7.56
C LYS A 25 14.36 17.51 7.32
N PRO A 26 13.66 16.71 6.48
CA PRO A 26 12.31 17.03 6.05
C PRO A 26 11.30 17.13 7.20
N GLY A 27 10.39 18.09 7.04
CA GLY A 27 9.31 18.40 7.97
C GLY A 27 7.96 17.80 7.55
N ASN A 28 7.96 16.61 6.95
CA ASN A 28 6.78 15.93 6.43
C ASN A 28 6.44 14.67 7.25
N ARG A 29 5.30 14.03 6.92
CA ARG A 29 4.83 12.79 7.52
C ARG A 29 5.86 11.67 7.42
N ALA A 30 6.36 11.40 6.22
CA ALA A 30 7.31 10.31 5.97
C ALA A 30 8.55 10.40 6.86
N ALA A 31 9.09 11.60 7.02
CA ALA A 31 10.26 11.82 7.86
C ALA A 31 10.00 11.64 9.35
N ILE A 32 8.80 11.98 9.86
CA ILE A 32 8.40 11.68 11.24
C ILE A 32 8.37 10.16 11.44
N LEU A 33 7.71 9.42 10.55
CA LEU A 33 7.58 7.97 10.68
C LEU A 33 8.93 7.26 10.53
N ALA A 34 9.76 7.71 9.59
CA ALA A 34 11.10 7.17 9.39
C ALA A 34 11.99 7.34 10.62
N ARG A 35 12.03 8.55 11.20
CA ARG A 35 12.79 8.80 12.43
C ARG A 35 12.28 7.97 13.60
N HIS A 36 10.97 7.79 13.73
CA HIS A 36 10.42 6.91 14.75
C HIS A 36 10.83 5.45 14.53
N ALA A 37 10.75 4.94 13.30
CA ALA A 37 11.16 3.58 12.96
C ALA A 37 12.65 3.32 13.22
N LEU A 38 13.50 4.33 13.06
CA LEU A 38 14.94 4.29 13.34
C LEU A 38 15.29 4.48 14.83
N GLY A 39 14.31 4.78 15.71
CA GLY A 39 14.60 5.14 17.10
C GLY A 39 15.30 6.50 17.26
N ARG A 40 15.13 7.40 16.29
CA ARG A 40 15.75 8.73 16.18
C ARG A 40 14.73 9.87 16.19
N ALA A 41 13.60 9.68 16.85
CA ALA A 41 12.56 10.71 16.94
C ALA A 41 13.12 12.02 17.53
N ARG A 42 12.77 13.17 16.95
CA ARG A 42 13.20 14.48 17.44
C ARG A 42 12.22 14.99 18.51
N PRO A 43 12.68 15.80 19.49
CA PRO A 43 11.77 16.45 20.43
C PRO A 43 10.68 17.30 19.76
N THR A 44 10.96 17.84 18.57
CA THR A 44 10.03 18.66 17.80
C THR A 44 9.02 17.88 16.97
N ASP A 45 9.15 16.54 16.86
CA ASP A 45 8.33 15.75 15.94
C ASP A 45 6.86 15.72 16.36
N LEU A 46 6.56 15.81 17.66
CA LEU A 46 5.18 15.95 18.15
C LEU A 46 4.55 17.28 17.71
N GLY A 47 5.26 18.40 17.89
CA GLY A 47 4.78 19.71 17.45
C GLY A 47 4.63 19.79 15.93
N LEU A 48 5.54 19.13 15.19
CA LEU A 48 5.46 19.01 13.74
C LEU A 48 4.24 18.19 13.30
N ARG A 49 3.99 17.04 13.94
CA ARG A 49 2.80 16.21 13.72
C ARG A 49 1.53 17.02 13.91
N ASP A 50 1.39 17.73 15.02
CA ASP A 50 0.21 18.55 15.31
C ASP A 50 0.03 19.68 14.29
N ARG A 51 1.14 20.29 13.83
CA ARG A 51 1.10 21.29 12.77
C ARG A 51 0.61 20.69 11.45
N LEU A 52 1.19 19.57 11.03
CA LEU A 52 0.78 18.87 9.80
C LEU A 52 -0.71 18.51 9.87
N VAL A 53 -1.17 17.90 10.95
CA VAL A 53 -2.60 17.57 11.12
C VAL A 53 -3.49 18.82 10.99
N ARG A 54 -3.09 19.96 11.56
CA ARG A 54 -3.85 21.22 11.41
C ARG A 54 -3.87 21.70 9.96
N GLU A 55 -2.72 21.70 9.27
CA GLU A 55 -2.61 22.07 7.85
C GLU A 55 -3.48 21.16 6.98
N MET A 56 -3.40 19.84 7.21
CA MET A 56 -4.19 18.83 6.54
C MET A 56 -5.70 19.04 6.68
N ARG A 57 -6.15 19.42 7.88
CA ARG A 57 -7.55 19.73 8.15
C ARG A 57 -7.97 21.05 7.49
N ALA A 58 -7.08 22.03 7.42
CA ALA A 58 -7.36 23.33 6.77
C ALA A 58 -7.49 23.20 5.25
N GLU A 59 -6.80 22.25 4.62
CA GLU A 59 -6.93 21.94 3.19
C GLU A 59 -8.26 21.24 2.84
N THR A 60 -8.95 20.68 3.84
CA THR A 60 -10.17 19.90 3.62
C THR A 60 -11.35 20.81 3.28
N ARG A 61 -11.95 20.59 2.11
CA ARG A 61 -13.12 21.34 1.65
C ARG A 61 -14.36 21.09 2.53
N PRO A 62 -15.41 21.94 2.42
CA PRO A 62 -16.66 21.73 3.15
C PRO A 62 -17.31 20.37 2.88
N ASP A 63 -17.13 19.79 1.69
CA ASP A 63 -17.64 18.47 1.31
C ASP A 63 -16.79 17.29 1.84
N GLY A 64 -15.59 17.57 2.37
CA GLY A 64 -14.64 16.57 2.86
C GLY A 64 -13.53 16.19 1.89
N SER A 65 -13.57 16.66 0.65
CA SER A 65 -12.55 16.35 -0.34
C SER A 65 -11.29 17.21 -0.17
N ILE A 66 -10.16 16.70 -0.67
CA ILE A 66 -8.97 17.48 -0.96
C ILE A 66 -8.98 17.82 -2.44
N GLY A 67 -9.22 19.09 -2.77
CA GLY A 67 -9.25 19.54 -4.16
C GLY A 67 -10.39 18.96 -5.01
N GLY A 68 -11.33 18.19 -4.43
CA GLY A 68 -12.36 17.45 -5.19
C GLY A 68 -11.82 16.20 -5.88
N ALA A 69 -10.59 15.79 -5.58
CA ALA A 69 -9.89 14.71 -6.26
C ALA A 69 -9.84 13.44 -5.40
N VAL A 70 -10.09 12.28 -6.00
CA VAL A 70 -10.21 11.00 -5.28
C VAL A 70 -8.91 10.58 -4.60
N ILE A 71 -7.81 10.46 -5.35
CA ILE A 71 -6.53 9.99 -4.79
C ILE A 71 -5.99 10.92 -3.71
N PRO A 72 -5.90 12.26 -3.92
CA PRO A 72 -5.47 13.17 -2.86
C PRO A 72 -6.32 13.05 -1.59
N THR A 73 -7.63 12.86 -1.72
CA THR A 73 -8.53 12.72 -0.57
C THR A 73 -8.30 11.40 0.18
N ILE A 74 -8.19 10.28 -0.54
CA ILE A 74 -7.90 8.97 0.07
C ILE A 74 -6.54 9.00 0.76
N TRP A 75 -5.51 9.51 0.07
CA TRP A 75 -4.17 9.60 0.61
C TRP A 75 -4.14 10.45 1.86
N ARG A 76 -4.80 11.61 1.84
CA ARG A 76 -4.86 12.48 3.01
C ARG A 76 -5.49 11.82 4.23
N ALA A 77 -6.50 10.95 4.03
CA ALA A 77 -7.05 10.17 5.13
C ALA A 77 -6.00 9.22 5.72
N LEU A 78 -5.25 8.49 4.89
CA LEU A 78 -4.16 7.60 5.31
C LEU A 78 -3.09 8.36 6.08
N GLU A 79 -2.66 9.52 5.58
CA GLU A 79 -1.66 10.37 6.24
C GLU A 79 -2.13 10.80 7.64
N LEU A 80 -3.38 11.23 7.79
CA LEU A 80 -3.95 11.60 9.08
C LEU A 80 -3.89 10.43 10.07
N MET A 81 -4.26 9.22 9.65
CA MET A 81 -4.28 8.04 10.51
C MET A 81 -2.89 7.55 10.89
N GLU A 82 -1.91 7.73 10.02
CA GLU A 82 -0.50 7.42 10.32
C GLU A 82 0.14 8.43 11.27
N LEU A 83 -0.42 9.64 11.36
CA LEU A 83 -0.08 10.65 12.35
C LEU A 83 -0.93 10.53 13.63
N ASP A 84 -1.40 9.31 13.94
CA ASP A 84 -2.23 8.94 15.09
C ASP A 84 -3.58 9.68 15.19
N HIS A 85 -4.05 10.31 14.12
CA HIS A 85 -5.36 10.97 14.11
C HIS A 85 -6.45 9.95 13.78
N ARG A 86 -7.33 9.68 14.76
CA ARG A 86 -8.36 8.64 14.66
C ARG A 86 -9.50 9.03 13.73
N GLY A 87 -10.18 8.01 13.20
CA GLY A 87 -11.31 8.15 12.28
C GLY A 87 -12.50 8.95 12.83
N ASP A 88 -12.63 9.05 14.15
CA ASP A 88 -13.70 9.71 14.89
C ASP A 88 -13.38 11.18 15.26
N GLN A 89 -12.22 11.68 14.86
CA GLN A 89 -11.84 13.07 15.15
C GLN A 89 -12.36 14.03 14.08
N VAL A 90 -12.69 15.25 14.51
CA VAL A 90 -13.20 16.32 13.65
C VAL A 90 -12.19 16.60 12.53
N GLY A 91 -12.66 16.64 11.28
CA GLY A 91 -11.81 16.72 10.10
C GLY A 91 -11.63 15.35 9.43
N THR A 92 -11.11 14.36 10.16
CA THR A 92 -10.96 12.99 9.63
C THR A 92 -12.31 12.36 9.31
N ILE A 93 -13.33 12.52 10.17
CA ILE A 93 -14.70 12.05 9.89
C ILE A 93 -15.18 12.56 8.52
N ARG A 94 -14.88 13.81 8.17
CA ARG A 94 -15.39 14.42 6.93
C ARG A 94 -14.69 13.84 5.70
N VAL A 95 -13.37 13.72 5.75
CA VAL A 95 -12.57 13.11 4.68
C VAL A 95 -12.97 11.65 4.48
N VAL A 96 -13.06 10.88 5.56
CA VAL A 96 -13.50 9.48 5.52
C VAL A 96 -14.94 9.36 5.03
N GLY A 97 -15.85 10.23 5.48
CA GLY A 97 -17.23 10.27 5.01
C GLY A 97 -17.33 10.52 3.50
N TRP A 98 -16.49 11.42 2.96
CA TRP A 98 -16.40 11.65 1.52
C TRP A 98 -15.93 10.39 0.77
N ILE A 99 -14.90 9.71 1.27
CA ILE A 99 -14.39 8.45 0.68
C ILE A 99 -15.48 7.36 0.70
N LEU A 100 -16.17 7.19 1.83
CA LEU A 100 -17.25 6.20 1.96
C LEU A 100 -18.41 6.48 0.99
N ASN A 101 -18.67 7.74 0.65
CA ASN A 101 -19.68 8.13 -0.34
C ASN A 101 -19.31 7.76 -1.78
N LEU A 102 -18.08 7.29 -2.04
CA LEU A 102 -17.68 6.74 -3.34
C LEU A 102 -18.16 5.29 -3.55
N GLN A 103 -18.53 4.55 -2.49
CA GLN A 103 -19.00 3.18 -2.64
C GLN A 103 -20.35 3.11 -3.36
N GLY A 104 -20.49 2.14 -4.26
CA GLY A 104 -21.73 1.93 -5.03
C GLY A 104 -22.06 3.03 -6.04
N LYS A 105 -21.13 3.97 -6.28
CA LYS A 105 -21.26 4.96 -7.36
C LYS A 105 -20.87 4.35 -8.71
N PRO A 106 -21.42 4.87 -9.84
CA PRO A 106 -21.01 4.46 -11.18
C PRO A 106 -19.50 4.63 -11.38
N GLY A 107 -18.89 3.74 -12.15
CA GLY A 107 -17.47 3.65 -12.44
C GLY A 107 -16.65 2.86 -11.41
N ALA A 108 -17.28 2.23 -10.42
CA ALA A 108 -16.57 1.30 -9.53
C ALA A 108 -16.06 0.07 -10.31
N PHE A 109 -14.97 -0.54 -9.84
CA PHE A 109 -14.56 -1.84 -10.35
C PHE A 109 -15.69 -2.87 -10.15
N GLY A 110 -15.87 -3.75 -11.13
CA GLY A 110 -16.98 -4.69 -11.19
C GLY A 110 -18.20 -4.16 -11.91
N GLU A 111 -18.33 -2.86 -12.18
CA GLU A 111 -19.50 -2.34 -12.92
C GLU A 111 -19.57 -2.92 -14.35
N GLY A 112 -20.75 -3.40 -14.71
CA GLY A 112 -21.04 -3.97 -16.02
C GLY A 112 -20.63 -5.43 -16.16
N CYS A 113 -21.21 -6.10 -17.15
CA CYS A 113 -21.00 -7.52 -17.40
C CYS A 113 -20.72 -7.77 -18.88
N THR A 114 -19.48 -8.11 -19.21
CA THR A 114 -19.09 -8.68 -20.52
C THR A 114 -18.84 -10.18 -20.37
N PRO A 115 -18.87 -10.99 -21.45
CA PRO A 115 -18.57 -12.42 -21.36
C PRO A 115 -17.25 -12.72 -20.64
N ALA A 116 -16.17 -12.01 -21.01
CA ALA A 116 -14.85 -12.18 -20.39
C ALA A 116 -14.84 -11.85 -18.89
N ARG A 117 -15.48 -10.74 -18.47
CA ARG A 117 -15.60 -10.39 -17.05
C ARG A 117 -16.45 -11.39 -16.28
N HIS A 118 -17.48 -11.94 -16.92
CA HIS A 118 -18.35 -12.92 -16.29
C HIS A 118 -17.62 -14.24 -16.02
N GLU A 119 -16.89 -14.74 -17.02
CA GLU A 119 -16.04 -15.92 -16.92
C GLU A 119 -15.02 -15.80 -15.78
N HIS A 120 -14.39 -14.63 -15.64
CA HIS A 120 -13.39 -14.35 -14.60
C HIS A 120 -13.99 -13.78 -13.31
N ARG A 121 -15.32 -13.80 -13.16
CA ARG A 121 -16.07 -13.29 -12.00
C ARG A 121 -15.70 -11.86 -11.59
N ALA A 122 -15.26 -11.03 -12.54
CA ALA A 122 -14.87 -9.64 -12.34
C ALA A 122 -16.01 -8.65 -12.67
N CYS A 123 -17.27 -9.08 -12.62
CA CYS A 123 -18.45 -8.24 -12.88
C CYS A 123 -19.37 -8.15 -11.66
N ASN A 124 -20.35 -7.25 -11.72
CA ASN A 124 -21.24 -6.88 -10.62
C ASN A 124 -22.17 -8.01 -10.17
N HIS A 125 -22.23 -9.11 -10.92
CA HIS A 125 -22.91 -10.34 -10.51
C HIS A 125 -22.13 -11.12 -9.44
N HIS A 126 -20.81 -10.97 -9.40
CA HIS A 126 -19.91 -11.74 -8.53
C HIS A 126 -19.22 -10.88 -7.47
N VAL A 127 -18.88 -9.63 -7.80
CA VAL A 127 -18.12 -8.74 -6.91
C VAL A 127 -18.85 -7.43 -6.66
N GLY A 128 -18.64 -6.82 -5.49
CA GLY A 128 -19.31 -5.59 -5.09
C GLY A 128 -18.63 -4.83 -3.96
N GLY A 129 -19.18 -3.68 -3.56
CA GLY A 129 -18.63 -2.84 -2.50
C GLY A 129 -17.43 -1.97 -2.88
N PHE A 130 -16.97 -2.03 -4.14
CA PHE A 130 -15.85 -1.22 -4.63
C PHE A 130 -16.15 0.28 -4.60
N PHE A 131 -15.11 1.08 -4.42
CA PHE A 131 -15.16 2.54 -4.43
C PHE A 131 -14.98 3.05 -5.86
N SER A 132 -15.82 3.98 -6.30
CA SER A 132 -15.67 4.61 -7.62
C SER A 132 -14.66 5.76 -7.59
N PRO A 133 -13.64 5.75 -8.46
CA PRO A 133 -12.77 6.92 -8.66
C PRO A 133 -13.40 8.01 -9.54
N GLY A 134 -14.57 7.77 -10.12
CA GLY A 134 -15.26 8.66 -11.05
C GLY A 134 -16.15 7.86 -12.01
N PRO A 135 -17.10 8.50 -12.71
CA PRO A 135 -18.03 7.82 -13.62
C PRO A 135 -17.32 6.94 -14.66
N SER A 136 -18.03 5.94 -15.20
CA SER A 136 -17.49 5.01 -16.22
C SER A 136 -17.01 5.70 -17.50
N ALA A 137 -17.67 6.81 -17.88
CA ALA A 137 -17.27 7.63 -19.04
C ALA A 137 -15.98 8.44 -18.81
N GLN A 138 -15.56 8.64 -17.56
CA GLN A 138 -14.34 9.38 -17.24
C GLN A 138 -13.15 8.43 -17.29
N ARG A 139 -12.18 8.70 -18.15
CA ARG A 139 -10.91 7.97 -18.19
C ARG A 139 -10.11 8.22 -16.91
N ILE A 140 -9.62 7.17 -16.27
CA ILE A 140 -8.83 7.23 -15.02
C ILE A 140 -7.36 6.88 -15.28
N SER A 141 -7.07 5.99 -16.23
CA SER A 141 -5.72 5.55 -16.54
C SER A 141 -5.03 6.45 -17.59
N PRO A 142 -3.70 6.60 -17.53
CA PRO A 142 -2.82 6.09 -16.50
C PRO A 142 -2.97 6.84 -15.17
N VAL A 143 -2.73 6.15 -14.05
CA VAL A 143 -2.74 6.78 -12.72
C VAL A 143 -1.55 6.34 -11.90
N THR A 144 -0.93 7.29 -11.20
CA THR A 144 0.17 7.05 -10.26
C THR A 144 -0.35 7.13 -8.83
N LEU A 145 -0.15 6.07 -8.06
CA LEU A 145 -0.51 6.05 -6.63
C LEU A 145 0.58 6.72 -5.77
N PRO A 146 0.29 7.05 -4.49
CA PRO A 146 1.25 7.74 -3.62
C PRO A 146 2.58 7.01 -3.40
N ASN A 147 2.64 5.70 -3.58
CA ASN A 147 3.87 4.90 -3.53
C ASN A 147 4.67 4.89 -4.85
N GLY A 148 4.18 5.58 -5.88
CA GLY A 148 4.79 5.68 -7.21
C GLY A 148 4.37 4.59 -8.19
N ALA A 149 3.57 3.59 -7.78
CA ALA A 149 3.07 2.56 -8.69
C ALA A 149 2.17 3.17 -9.77
N VAL A 150 2.32 2.73 -11.02
CA VAL A 150 1.60 3.28 -12.18
C VAL A 150 0.69 2.23 -12.81
N TYR A 151 -0.60 2.54 -12.89
CA TYR A 151 -1.61 1.68 -13.47
C TYR A 151 -2.00 2.19 -14.85
N HIS A 152 -1.67 1.43 -15.89
CA HIS A 152 -1.85 1.85 -17.29
C HIS A 152 -3.23 1.50 -17.88
N THR A 153 -3.93 0.50 -17.35
CA THR A 153 -5.26 0.10 -17.82
C THR A 153 -6.37 0.65 -16.93
N GLU A 154 -7.53 0.94 -17.52
CA GLU A 154 -8.70 1.45 -16.78
C GLU A 154 -9.14 0.52 -15.64
N GLU A 155 -9.18 -0.78 -15.92
CA GLU A 155 -9.61 -1.79 -14.95
C GLU A 155 -8.68 -1.84 -13.73
N ALA A 156 -7.36 -1.91 -13.97
CA ALA A 156 -6.38 -1.98 -12.90
C ALA A 156 -6.31 -0.66 -12.10
N ALA A 157 -6.44 0.49 -12.77
CA ALA A 157 -6.50 1.80 -12.11
C ALA A 157 -7.70 1.91 -11.15
N ARG A 158 -8.91 1.55 -11.62
CA ARG A 158 -10.13 1.57 -10.80
C ARG A 158 -10.05 0.59 -9.64
N PHE A 159 -9.52 -0.61 -9.87
CA PHE A 159 -9.30 -1.62 -8.85
C PHE A 159 -8.32 -1.14 -7.76
N ALA A 160 -7.18 -0.59 -8.16
CA ALA A 160 -6.15 -0.16 -7.23
C ALA A 160 -6.57 1.06 -6.39
N ILE A 161 -7.26 2.04 -6.99
CA ILE A 161 -7.83 3.17 -6.24
C ILE A 161 -8.89 2.68 -5.26
N SER A 162 -9.72 1.70 -5.66
CA SER A 162 -10.68 1.08 -4.76
C SER A 162 -9.99 0.39 -3.57
N CYS A 163 -8.93 -0.38 -3.81
CA CYS A 163 -8.13 -0.99 -2.73
C CYS A 163 -7.51 0.07 -1.81
N LEU A 164 -7.00 1.18 -2.36
CA LEU A 164 -6.49 2.29 -1.57
C LEU A 164 -7.57 2.94 -0.69
N ALA A 165 -8.77 3.15 -1.24
CA ALA A 165 -9.93 3.67 -0.49
C ALA A 165 -10.36 2.70 0.63
N LEU A 166 -10.35 1.39 0.34
CA LEU A 166 -10.64 0.37 1.34
C LEU A 166 -9.65 0.40 2.51
N ARG A 167 -8.34 0.53 2.22
CA ARG A 167 -7.30 0.71 3.25
C ARG A 167 -7.62 1.90 4.16
N ALA A 168 -8.03 3.03 3.57
CA ALA A 168 -8.40 4.21 4.34
C ALA A 168 -9.65 3.97 5.20
N ALA A 169 -10.69 3.34 4.66
CA ALA A 169 -11.90 3.00 5.41
C ALA A 169 -11.62 2.06 6.58
N LEU A 170 -10.78 1.03 6.38
CA LEU A 170 -10.44 0.06 7.43
C LEU A 170 -9.60 0.70 8.54
N ARG A 171 -8.60 1.50 8.20
CA ARG A 171 -7.81 2.24 9.21
C ARG A 171 -8.67 3.24 9.99
N ALA A 172 -9.76 3.73 9.39
CA ALA A 172 -10.73 4.62 10.03
C ALA A 172 -11.79 3.87 10.86
N GLY A 173 -11.64 2.56 11.08
CA GLY A 173 -12.58 1.77 11.89
C GLY A 173 -13.94 1.54 11.24
N GLN A 174 -14.02 1.54 9.91
CA GLN A 174 -15.28 1.42 9.16
C GLN A 174 -15.60 -0.01 8.72
N GLU A 175 -14.92 -1.02 9.29
CA GLU A 175 -15.06 -2.43 8.90
C GLU A 175 -16.46 -3.00 9.10
N LYS A 176 -17.27 -2.41 10.00
CA LYS A 176 -18.65 -2.85 10.26
C LYS A 176 -19.66 -2.39 9.20
N ARG A 177 -19.26 -1.55 8.24
CA ARG A 177 -20.17 -1.08 7.18
C ARG A 177 -20.44 -2.21 6.17
N PRO A 178 -21.70 -2.49 5.78
CA PRO A 178 -22.02 -3.59 4.88
C PRO A 178 -21.24 -3.56 3.55
N LEU A 179 -21.12 -2.39 2.91
CA LEU A 179 -20.38 -2.26 1.64
C LEU A 179 -18.86 -2.44 1.81
N VAL A 180 -18.29 -2.11 2.97
CA VAL A 180 -16.89 -2.37 3.28
C VAL A 180 -16.66 -3.88 3.45
N GLY A 181 -17.55 -4.56 4.20
CA GLY A 181 -17.54 -6.02 4.32
C GLY A 181 -17.72 -6.73 2.98
N GLN A 182 -18.62 -6.24 2.11
CA GLN A 182 -18.82 -6.77 0.76
C GLN A 182 -17.56 -6.62 -0.12
N HIS A 183 -16.86 -5.49 -0.03
CA HIS A 183 -15.62 -5.28 -0.76
C HIS A 183 -14.53 -6.24 -0.28
N LEU A 184 -14.36 -6.41 1.04
CA LEU A 184 -13.43 -7.39 1.60
C LEU A 184 -13.77 -8.82 1.15
N GLN A 185 -15.04 -9.21 1.19
CA GLN A 185 -15.47 -10.51 0.69
C GLN A 185 -15.14 -10.67 -0.80
N SER A 186 -15.38 -9.64 -1.61
CA SER A 186 -15.04 -9.68 -3.04
C SER A 186 -13.54 -9.85 -3.27
N LEU A 187 -12.68 -9.27 -2.43
CA LEU A 187 -11.23 -9.49 -2.53
C LEU A 187 -10.84 -10.93 -2.16
N VAL A 188 -11.52 -11.54 -1.18
CA VAL A 188 -11.34 -12.96 -0.86
C VAL A 188 -11.77 -13.84 -2.02
N ASP A 189 -12.94 -13.59 -2.60
CA ASP A 189 -13.47 -14.38 -3.72
C ASP A 189 -12.60 -14.24 -4.99
N LEU A 190 -12.02 -13.05 -5.23
CA LEU A 190 -11.09 -12.83 -6.35
C LEU A 190 -9.72 -13.50 -6.13
N GLU A 191 -9.24 -13.56 -4.88
CA GLU A 191 -8.00 -14.27 -4.54
C GLU A 191 -8.07 -15.74 -4.93
N GLU A 192 -9.24 -16.37 -4.85
CA GLU A 192 -9.44 -17.75 -5.29
C GLU A 192 -9.17 -17.97 -6.79
N LEU A 193 -9.20 -16.90 -7.59
CA LEU A 193 -9.00 -16.93 -9.04
C LEU A 193 -7.57 -16.61 -9.45
N TRP A 194 -6.68 -16.26 -8.51
CA TRP A 194 -5.27 -15.99 -8.79
C TRP A 194 -4.49 -17.29 -8.95
N THR A 195 -4.62 -17.91 -10.13
CA THR A 195 -3.92 -19.16 -10.48
C THR A 195 -2.68 -18.91 -11.33
N GLU A 196 -2.63 -17.79 -12.04
CA GLU A 196 -1.54 -17.42 -12.95
C GLU A 196 -1.10 -15.97 -12.74
N TRP A 197 0.21 -15.75 -12.64
CA TRP A 197 0.78 -14.40 -12.50
C TRP A 197 0.77 -13.67 -13.84
N GLY A 198 0.02 -12.57 -13.91
CA GLY A 198 -0.16 -11.83 -15.15
C GLY A 198 -1.12 -12.47 -16.15
N GLY A 199 -1.98 -13.38 -15.69
CA GLY A 199 -3.15 -13.86 -16.43
C GLY A 199 -4.22 -12.77 -16.55
N TYR A 200 -5.49 -13.11 -16.30
CA TYR A 200 -6.58 -12.11 -16.37
C TYR A 200 -6.35 -10.91 -15.42
N PHE A 201 -5.86 -11.18 -14.20
CA PHE A 201 -5.52 -10.14 -13.23
C PHE A 201 -4.06 -9.75 -13.37
N ALA A 202 -3.82 -8.46 -13.62
CA ALA A 202 -2.46 -7.93 -13.67
C ALA A 202 -1.75 -8.09 -12.30
N PRO A 203 -0.43 -8.30 -12.28
CA PRO A 203 0.34 -8.46 -11.04
C PRO A 203 0.11 -7.34 -10.00
N ASP A 204 0.07 -6.08 -10.44
CA ASP A 204 -0.18 -4.93 -9.57
C ASP A 204 -1.58 -4.92 -8.92
N MET A 205 -2.56 -5.63 -9.51
CA MET A 205 -3.88 -5.80 -8.90
C MET A 205 -3.81 -6.78 -7.73
N ALA A 206 -3.15 -7.93 -7.91
CA ALA A 206 -2.96 -8.89 -6.83
C ALA A 206 -2.21 -8.25 -5.65
N THR A 207 -1.17 -7.45 -5.94
CA THR A 207 -0.43 -6.71 -4.93
C THR A 207 -1.26 -5.63 -4.22
N ALA A 208 -2.11 -4.87 -4.95
CA ALA A 208 -3.02 -3.90 -4.35
C ALA A 208 -4.05 -4.56 -3.40
N ALA A 209 -4.61 -5.69 -3.83
CA ALA A 209 -5.57 -6.45 -3.04
C ALA A 209 -4.93 -7.08 -1.79
N LEU A 210 -3.71 -7.61 -1.91
CA LEU A 210 -2.94 -8.12 -0.77
C LEU A 210 -2.81 -7.07 0.34
N HIS A 211 -2.45 -5.83 0.00
CA HIS A 211 -2.34 -4.76 0.99
C HIS A 211 -3.70 -4.50 1.68
N ALA A 212 -4.78 -4.40 0.92
CA ALA A 212 -6.10 -4.16 1.50
C ALA A 212 -6.54 -5.32 2.43
N LEU A 213 -6.34 -6.57 2.02
CA LEU A 213 -6.61 -7.77 2.83
C LEU A 213 -5.77 -7.82 4.11
N ALA A 214 -4.51 -7.36 4.06
CA ALA A 214 -3.62 -7.33 5.21
C ALA A 214 -4.14 -6.47 6.38
N ILE A 215 -4.91 -5.43 6.06
CA ILE A 215 -5.52 -4.50 7.04
C ILE A 215 -6.94 -4.97 7.43
N GLY A 216 -7.54 -5.90 6.68
CA GLY A 216 -8.87 -6.43 6.95
C GLY A 216 -8.96 -7.15 8.31
N PRO A 217 -10.10 -7.05 9.02
CA PRO A 217 -10.33 -7.82 10.23
C PRO A 217 -10.61 -9.30 9.90
N PRO A 218 -10.61 -10.20 10.91
CA PRO A 218 -11.27 -11.49 10.79
C PRO A 218 -12.74 -11.35 10.35
N PRO A 219 -13.29 -12.32 9.57
CA PRO A 219 -12.64 -13.52 9.07
C PRO A 219 -11.81 -13.31 7.79
N TYR A 220 -11.91 -12.16 7.13
CA TYR A 220 -11.29 -11.90 5.83
C TYR A 220 -9.77 -12.09 5.82
N ARG A 221 -9.12 -11.81 6.95
CA ARG A 221 -7.67 -12.02 7.14
C ARG A 221 -7.24 -13.50 7.00
N ALA A 222 -8.16 -14.46 7.03
CA ALA A 222 -7.85 -15.86 6.80
C ALA A 222 -7.30 -16.15 5.39
N ALA A 223 -7.64 -15.30 4.39
CA ALA A 223 -7.09 -15.41 3.04
C ALA A 223 -5.63 -14.91 2.94
N LEU A 224 -5.15 -14.16 3.94
CA LEU A 224 -3.87 -13.46 3.89
C LEU A 224 -2.66 -14.39 3.68
N PRO A 225 -2.52 -15.55 4.35
CA PRO A 225 -1.38 -16.44 4.12
C PRO A 225 -1.30 -16.94 2.67
N LYS A 226 -2.43 -17.31 2.08
CA LYS A 226 -2.49 -17.79 0.69
C LYS A 226 -2.16 -16.68 -0.30
N ALA A 227 -2.77 -15.50 -0.15
CA ALA A 227 -2.49 -14.33 -0.97
C ALA A 227 -1.01 -13.90 -0.89
N ALA A 228 -0.44 -13.85 0.33
CA ALA A 228 0.95 -13.48 0.54
C ALA A 228 1.91 -14.51 -0.06
N ALA A 229 1.61 -15.80 0.08
CA ALA A 229 2.39 -16.88 -0.53
C ALA A 229 2.35 -16.81 -2.06
N PHE A 230 1.18 -16.55 -2.64
CA PHE A 230 1.02 -16.36 -4.09
C PHE A 230 1.92 -15.23 -4.58
N VAL A 231 1.81 -14.01 -4.03
CA VAL A 231 2.65 -12.87 -4.45
C VAL A 231 4.14 -13.16 -4.20
N SER A 232 4.49 -13.75 -3.07
CA SER A 232 5.89 -14.07 -2.72
C SER A 232 6.53 -15.07 -3.69
N ALA A 233 5.75 -16.03 -4.20
CA ALA A 233 6.23 -17.06 -5.12
C ALA A 233 6.56 -16.52 -6.53
N GLN A 234 6.04 -15.34 -6.89
CA GLN A 234 6.26 -14.71 -8.19
C GLN A 234 7.45 -13.75 -8.21
N GLN A 235 8.21 -13.69 -7.10
CA GLN A 235 9.41 -12.89 -7.02
C GLN A 235 10.52 -13.49 -7.90
N ALA A 236 11.12 -12.65 -8.75
CA ALA A 236 12.26 -13.01 -9.57
C ALA A 236 13.53 -13.22 -8.74
N PRO A 237 14.55 -13.92 -9.28
CA PRO A 237 15.81 -14.17 -8.58
C PRO A 237 16.59 -12.91 -8.13
N ASP A 238 16.37 -11.77 -8.81
CA ASP A 238 16.97 -10.48 -8.46
C ASP A 238 16.25 -9.77 -7.31
N GLY A 239 15.13 -10.32 -6.83
CA GLY A 239 14.31 -9.76 -5.77
C GLY A 239 13.16 -8.88 -6.25
N SER A 240 13.03 -8.62 -7.56
CA SER A 240 11.94 -7.86 -8.15
C SER A 240 10.68 -8.71 -8.39
N TRP A 241 9.58 -8.07 -8.80
CA TRP A 241 8.35 -8.73 -9.23
C TRP A 241 8.03 -8.34 -10.67
N PRO A 242 8.22 -9.23 -11.66
CA PRO A 242 7.90 -8.92 -13.04
C PRO A 242 6.45 -8.48 -13.22
N GLY A 243 6.25 -7.32 -13.85
CA GLY A 243 4.93 -6.75 -14.08
C GLY A 243 4.28 -6.10 -12.86
N ALA A 244 5.01 -5.96 -11.74
CA ALA A 244 4.58 -5.19 -10.58
C ALA A 244 5.60 -4.15 -10.11
N ASP A 245 5.14 -3.08 -9.46
CA ASP A 245 6.03 -2.10 -8.83
C ASP A 245 6.71 -2.67 -7.57
N LEU A 246 8.04 -2.55 -7.50
CA LEU A 246 8.85 -3.09 -6.40
C LEU A 246 8.42 -2.51 -5.04
N PHE A 247 8.20 -1.20 -4.94
CA PHE A 247 7.83 -0.56 -3.67
C PHE A 247 6.42 -0.95 -3.26
N GLN A 248 5.51 -1.08 -4.23
CA GLN A 248 4.19 -1.59 -3.94
C GLN A 248 4.20 -3.02 -3.40
N ALA A 249 4.99 -3.92 -4.01
CA ALA A 249 5.13 -5.30 -3.55
C ALA A 249 5.69 -5.35 -2.12
N VAL A 250 6.76 -4.60 -1.85
CA VAL A 250 7.36 -4.51 -0.51
C VAL A 250 6.38 -3.95 0.52
N ASP A 251 5.65 -2.88 0.19
CA ASP A 251 4.64 -2.26 1.07
C ASP A 251 3.49 -3.23 1.40
N ALA A 252 2.95 -3.92 0.39
CA ALA A 252 1.89 -4.91 0.56
C ALA A 252 2.33 -6.12 1.40
N LEU A 253 3.53 -6.64 1.15
CA LEU A 253 4.09 -7.76 1.90
C LEU A 253 4.45 -7.36 3.34
N ALA A 254 4.93 -6.13 3.55
CA ALA A 254 5.22 -5.60 4.88
C ALA A 254 3.93 -5.50 5.70
N ALA A 255 2.84 -5.02 5.09
CA ALA A 255 1.52 -5.00 5.71
C ALA A 255 1.02 -6.42 6.04
N ALA A 256 1.24 -7.39 5.14
CA ALA A 256 0.82 -8.77 5.33
C ALA A 256 1.50 -9.44 6.54
N GLY A 257 2.81 -9.22 6.69
CA GLY A 257 3.57 -9.65 7.86
C GLY A 257 3.62 -11.17 8.08
N THR A 258 3.37 -11.99 7.07
CA THR A 258 3.54 -13.45 7.14
C THR A 258 5.03 -13.83 7.10
N ALA A 259 5.37 -15.07 7.42
CA ALA A 259 6.75 -15.54 7.36
C ALA A 259 7.27 -15.52 5.91
N GLU A 260 6.44 -15.94 4.96
CA GLU A 260 6.71 -15.93 3.52
C GLU A 260 6.94 -14.51 3.03
N ALA A 261 6.09 -13.56 3.46
CA ALA A 261 6.20 -12.17 3.10
C ALA A 261 7.50 -11.54 3.63
N ARG A 262 7.88 -11.80 4.88
CA ARG A 262 9.16 -11.35 5.44
C ARG A 262 10.35 -11.93 4.67
N ALA A 263 10.31 -13.22 4.35
CA ALA A 263 11.37 -13.86 3.56
C ALA A 263 11.47 -13.25 2.15
N ALA A 264 10.34 -12.92 1.51
CA ALA A 264 10.32 -12.26 0.22
C ALA A 264 10.87 -10.82 0.28
N ILE A 265 10.52 -10.05 1.31
CA ILE A 265 11.10 -8.71 1.55
C ILE A 265 12.62 -8.81 1.71
N SER A 266 13.14 -9.75 2.50
CA SER A 266 14.58 -9.94 2.66
C SER A 266 15.29 -10.22 1.32
N ARG A 267 14.66 -10.98 0.41
CA ARG A 267 15.17 -11.21 -0.95
C ARG A 267 15.04 -9.99 -1.86
N ALA A 268 14.11 -9.07 -1.58
CA ALA A 268 13.90 -7.85 -2.35
C ALA A 268 14.92 -6.74 -2.01
N VAL A 269 15.58 -6.82 -0.85
CA VAL A 269 16.50 -5.76 -0.40
C VAL A 269 17.60 -5.46 -1.42
N PRO A 270 18.31 -6.43 -2.03
CA PRO A 270 19.30 -6.13 -3.07
C PRO A 270 18.73 -5.27 -4.22
N ALA A 271 17.51 -5.55 -4.68
CA ALA A 271 16.84 -4.73 -5.71
C ALA A 271 16.49 -3.32 -5.21
N LEU A 272 16.08 -3.18 -3.94
CA LEU A 272 15.87 -1.87 -3.31
C LEU A 272 17.18 -1.08 -3.28
N LEU A 273 18.27 -1.70 -2.79
CA LEU A 273 19.57 -1.04 -2.68
C LEU A 273 20.11 -0.58 -4.03
N ALA A 274 19.88 -1.37 -5.08
CA ALA A 274 20.28 -1.01 -6.45
C ALA A 274 19.54 0.24 -6.99
N GLN A 275 18.37 0.58 -6.45
CA GLN A 275 17.61 1.77 -6.84
C GLN A 275 17.87 2.99 -5.96
N GLN A 276 18.54 2.81 -4.82
CA GLN A 276 18.83 3.91 -3.89
C GLN A 276 19.88 4.86 -4.46
N GLN A 277 19.55 6.15 -4.50
CA GLN A 277 20.46 7.21 -4.91
C GLN A 277 21.43 7.59 -3.77
N PRO A 278 22.56 8.26 -4.08
CA PRO A 278 23.52 8.70 -3.04
C PRO A 278 22.91 9.59 -1.96
N ASP A 279 21.84 10.32 -2.26
CA ASP A 279 21.12 11.18 -1.33
C ASP A 279 20.05 10.45 -0.49
N GLY A 280 19.89 9.14 -0.68
CA GLY A 280 18.91 8.30 0.02
C GLY A 280 17.55 8.19 -0.65
N THR A 281 17.31 8.88 -1.78
CA THR A 281 16.05 8.82 -2.54
C THR A 281 15.95 7.59 -3.46
N PHE A 282 14.76 7.35 -4.02
CA PHE A 282 14.46 6.22 -4.92
C PHE A 282 13.78 6.70 -6.21
N GLY A 283 14.33 7.75 -6.81
CA GLY A 283 13.84 8.37 -8.03
C GLY A 283 12.96 9.61 -7.78
N PRO A 284 12.51 10.27 -8.86
CA PRO A 284 11.87 11.59 -8.78
C PRO A 284 10.38 11.56 -8.42
N VAL A 285 9.73 10.40 -8.54
CA VAL A 285 8.29 10.22 -8.26
C VAL A 285 8.12 9.60 -6.88
N ALA A 286 7.25 10.17 -6.06
CA ALA A 286 6.93 9.65 -4.72
C ALA A 286 8.18 9.42 -3.85
N SER A 287 9.19 10.28 -3.96
CA SER A 287 10.52 10.09 -3.37
C SER A 287 10.46 9.80 -1.86
N ASP A 288 9.67 10.59 -1.13
CA ASP A 288 9.45 10.43 0.32
C ASP A 288 8.79 9.10 0.67
N GLU A 289 7.77 8.69 -0.09
CA GLU A 289 7.01 7.47 0.18
C GLU A 289 7.85 6.23 -0.13
N ARG A 290 8.53 6.22 -1.28
CA ARG A 290 9.41 5.12 -1.67
C ARG A 290 10.59 4.96 -0.72
N ALA A 291 11.17 6.08 -0.25
CA ALA A 291 12.21 6.05 0.77
C ALA A 291 11.69 5.48 2.10
N LEU A 292 10.47 5.81 2.52
CA LEU A 292 9.86 5.26 3.73
C LEU A 292 9.60 3.76 3.59
N ILE A 293 9.02 3.32 2.47
CA ILE A 293 8.76 1.90 2.18
C ILE A 293 10.08 1.11 2.16
N ALA A 294 11.11 1.63 1.50
CA ALA A 294 12.43 0.99 1.46
C ALA A 294 13.04 0.87 2.86
N LEU A 295 12.97 1.93 3.67
CA LEU A 295 13.42 1.91 5.06
C LEU A 295 12.71 0.80 5.86
N GLN A 296 11.39 0.73 5.77
CA GLN A 296 10.61 -0.29 6.48
C GLN A 296 10.98 -1.71 6.01
N GLY A 297 11.12 -1.93 4.71
CA GLY A 297 11.55 -3.20 4.14
C GLY A 297 12.94 -3.63 4.61
N ILE A 298 13.90 -2.70 4.62
CA ILE A 298 15.27 -2.90 5.10
C ILE A 298 15.28 -3.26 6.59
N LEU A 299 14.55 -2.52 7.44
CA LEU A 299 14.48 -2.79 8.88
C LEU A 299 13.83 -4.15 9.17
N LEU A 300 12.83 -4.56 8.40
CA LEU A 300 12.24 -5.89 8.53
C LEU A 300 13.23 -7.00 8.16
N ALA A 301 13.99 -6.81 7.08
CA ALA A 301 15.02 -7.76 6.66
C ALA A 301 16.16 -7.87 7.68
N GLN A 302 16.58 -6.75 8.28
CA GLN A 302 17.60 -6.74 9.34
C GLN A 302 17.17 -7.59 10.54
N ARG A 303 15.94 -7.38 11.05
CA ARG A 303 15.40 -8.17 12.17
C ARG A 303 15.36 -9.66 11.87
N GLU A 304 15.00 -10.03 10.64
CA GLU A 304 14.97 -11.43 10.22
C GLU A 304 16.38 -12.06 10.19
N LEU A 305 17.41 -11.29 9.82
CA LEU A 305 18.81 -11.75 9.91
C LEU A 305 19.25 -11.90 11.36
N ASP A 306 18.97 -10.91 12.21
CA ASP A 306 19.34 -10.94 13.63
C ASP A 306 18.76 -12.19 14.31
N LEU A 307 17.48 -12.49 14.08
CA LEU A 307 16.81 -13.67 14.62
C LEU A 307 17.51 -14.98 14.22
N ARG A 308 17.98 -15.09 12.96
CA ARG A 308 18.70 -16.27 12.47
C ARG A 308 20.07 -16.42 13.10
N THR A 309 20.76 -15.32 13.40
CA THR A 309 22.07 -15.35 14.04
C THR A 309 22.00 -15.65 15.54
N THR A 310 20.90 -15.28 16.21
CA THR A 310 20.73 -15.45 17.66
C THR A 310 20.11 -16.78 18.07
N SER A 311 19.60 -17.58 17.14
CA SER A 311 18.99 -18.88 17.44
C SER A 311 20.07 -19.97 17.39
N PRO A 312 20.57 -20.49 18.54
CA PRO A 312 21.51 -21.60 18.53
C PRO A 312 20.84 -22.83 17.92
N LEU A 313 21.52 -23.46 16.95
CA LEU A 313 21.15 -24.77 16.40
C LEU A 313 21.26 -25.86 17.47
#